data_AF-A0A2W3YV08-F1
#
_entry.id   AF-A0A2W3YV08-F1
#
_cell.length_a   1.000
_cell.length_b   1.000
_cell.length_c   1.000
_cell.angle_alpha   90.00
_cell.angle_beta   90.00
_cell.angle_gamma   90.00
#
_symmetry.space_group_name_H-M   'P 1'
#
loop_
_entity.id
_entity.type
_entity.pdbx_description
1 polymer ?
#
loop_
_entity_poly.entity_id
_entity_poly.type
_entity_poly.pdbx_seq_one_letter_code
_entity_poly.pdbx_strand_id
1 'polypeptide(L)'
;MNQENGTVLKTKNKQPIKAISYQDLYLLKETLEQLQSWTAVLELLDEFFANRLLPLDKKKIIKEFHSLSRIYGMFMDDFSTCTDDLENQVEKLMVKEKVKVSQ
;
A
#
# COMPACT_ATOMS: atom_id res chain seq x y z
N MET A 1 -33.54 0.23 -29.18
CA MET A 1 -32.60 0.77 -28.18
C MET A 1 -31.27 0.99 -28.89
N ASN A 2 -30.95 2.23 -29.23
CA ASN A 2 -29.79 2.56 -30.04
C ASN A 2 -28.52 2.41 -29.19
N GLN A 3 -27.66 1.47 -29.57
CA GLN A 3 -26.30 1.38 -29.04
C GLN A 3 -25.50 2.52 -29.68
N GLU A 4 -25.26 3.59 -28.93
CA GLU A 4 -24.22 4.56 -29.28
C GLU A 4 -22.87 3.84 -29.17
N ASN A 5 -22.38 3.32 -30.30
CA ASN A 5 -21.10 2.64 -30.42
C ASN A 5 -19.96 3.67 -30.36
N GLY A 6 -19.70 4.23 -29.17
CA GLY A 6 -18.57 5.13 -28.94
C GLY A 6 -17.25 4.45 -29.26
N THR A 7 -16.37 5.14 -29.99
CA THR A 7 -15.05 4.60 -30.36
C THR A 7 -14.13 4.63 -29.14
N VAL A 8 -13.53 3.47 -28.80
CA VAL A 8 -12.57 3.37 -27.70
C VAL A 8 -11.25 4.05 -28.07
N LEU A 9 -10.78 4.96 -27.21
CA LEU A 9 -9.48 5.60 -27.39
C LEU A 9 -8.34 4.59 -27.25
N LYS A 10 -7.37 4.73 -28.14
CA LYS A 10 -6.17 3.88 -28.17
C LYS A 10 -4.91 4.73 -28.20
N THR A 11 -3.85 4.19 -27.64
CA THR A 11 -2.48 4.71 -27.70
C THR A 11 -1.87 4.54 -29.11
N LYS A 12 -0.68 5.11 -29.33
CA LYS A 12 0.07 4.99 -30.61
C LYS A 12 0.35 3.54 -31.01
N ASN A 13 0.55 2.65 -30.04
CA ASN A 13 0.72 1.20 -30.26
C ASN A 13 -0.60 0.42 -30.27
N LYS A 14 -1.74 1.09 -30.51
CA LYS A 14 -3.09 0.50 -30.65
C LYS A 14 -3.64 -0.20 -29.39
N GLN A 15 -3.13 0.14 -28.20
CA GLN A 15 -3.64 -0.39 -26.92
C GLN A 15 -4.77 0.50 -26.38
N PRO A 16 -5.83 -0.07 -25.79
CA PRO A 16 -6.93 0.71 -25.24
C PRO A 16 -6.52 1.51 -23.99
N ILE A 17 -7.01 2.74 -23.86
CA ILE A 17 -6.76 3.60 -22.70
C ILE A 17 -7.83 3.36 -21.63
N LYS A 18 -7.40 3.08 -20.39
CA LYS A 18 -8.28 2.93 -19.23
C LYS A 18 -8.72 4.31 -18.70
N ALA A 19 -9.98 4.40 -18.28
CA ALA A 19 -10.55 5.61 -17.67
C ALA A 19 -10.17 5.71 -16.18
N ILE A 20 -8.87 5.78 -15.88
CA ILE A 20 -8.36 5.97 -14.52
C ILE A 20 -8.36 7.47 -14.20
N SER A 21 -9.02 7.84 -13.11
CA SER A 21 -9.12 9.21 -12.61
C SER A 21 -7.99 9.54 -11.64
N TYR A 22 -7.80 10.83 -11.37
CA TYR A 22 -6.87 11.27 -10.32
C TYR A 22 -7.24 10.76 -8.93
N GLN A 23 -8.53 10.61 -8.63
CA GLN A 23 -8.97 10.09 -7.33
C GLN A 23 -8.52 8.65 -7.14
N ASP A 24 -8.58 7.84 -8.19
CA ASP A 24 -8.11 6.45 -8.14
C ASP A 24 -6.62 6.36 -7.81
N LEU A 25 -5.81 7.22 -8.44
CA LEU A 25 -4.38 7.30 -8.20
C LEU A 25 -4.06 7.84 -6.80
N TYR A 26 -4.88 8.78 -6.31
CA TYR A 26 -4.71 9.35 -4.99
C TYR A 26 -4.96 8.32 -3.89
N LEU A 27 -6.02 7.51 -4.01
CA LEU A 27 -6.30 6.42 -3.08
C LEU A 27 -5.15 5.39 -3.04
N LEU A 28 -4.61 5.03 -4.20
CA LEU A 28 -3.45 4.14 -4.28
C LEU A 28 -2.21 4.74 -3.58
N LYS A 29 -2.00 6.05 -3.76
CA LYS A 29 -0.90 6.77 -3.13
C LYS A 29 -1.05 6.86 -1.62
N GLU A 30 -2.26 7.12 -1.13
CA GLU A 30 -2.57 7.22 0.30
C GLU A 30 -2.26 5.90 1.03
N THR A 31 -2.73 4.76 0.48
CA THR A 31 -2.43 3.45 1.07
C THR A 31 -0.93 3.13 1.03
N LEU A 32 -0.23 3.53 -0.02
CA LEU A 32 1.23 3.40 -0.10
C LEU A 32 1.95 4.27 0.94
N GLU A 33 1.51 5.51 1.14
CA GLU A 33 2.06 6.43 2.14
C GLU A 33 1.86 5.90 3.56
N GLN A 34 0.70 5.29 3.85
CA GLN A 34 0.44 4.62 5.13
C GLN A 34 1.44 3.48 5.36
N LEU A 35 1.67 2.62 4.35
CA LEU A 35 2.65 1.55 4.44
C LEU A 35 4.07 2.09 4.69
N GLN A 36 4.44 3.16 3.98
CA GLN A 36 5.76 3.80 4.13
C GLN A 36 5.94 4.47 5.49
N SER A 37 4.87 4.92 6.15
CA SER A 37 4.95 5.57 7.45
C SER A 37 5.52 4.66 8.56
N TRP A 38 5.42 3.33 8.38
CA TRP A 38 5.99 2.35 9.30
C TRP A 38 7.52 2.27 9.24
N THR A 39 8.16 2.78 8.19
CA THR A 39 9.61 2.68 7.99
C THR A 39 10.39 3.16 9.23
N ALA A 40 10.07 4.35 9.74
CA ALA A 40 10.75 4.92 10.91
C ALA A 40 10.53 4.10 12.19
N VAL A 41 9.35 3.48 12.34
CA VAL A 41 9.05 2.61 13.49
C VAL A 41 9.85 1.32 13.40
N LEU A 42 9.95 0.73 12.21
CA LEU A 42 10.73 -0.48 11.97
C LEU A 42 12.24 -0.24 12.14
N GLU A 43 12.75 0.91 11.72
CA GLU A 43 14.14 1.33 11.95
C GLU A 43 14.44 1.39 13.45
N LEU A 44 13.52 1.95 14.26
CA LEU A 44 13.66 1.97 15.72
C LEU A 44 13.68 0.56 16.33
N LEU A 45 12.85 -0.37 15.80
CA LEU A 45 12.88 -1.77 16.22
C LEU A 45 14.23 -2.41 15.89
N ASP A 46 14.74 -2.19 14.69
CA ASP A 46 16.01 -2.75 14.24
C ASP A 46 17.20 -2.24 15.08
N GLU A 47 17.27 -0.93 15.33
CA GLU A 47 18.29 -0.32 16.21
C GLU A 47 18.26 -0.90 17.63
N PHE A 48 17.07 -1.17 18.17
CA PHE A 48 16.93 -1.79 19.48
C PHE A 48 17.56 -3.19 19.51
N PHE A 49 17.25 -4.02 18.52
CA PHE A 49 17.77 -5.40 18.46
C PHE A 49 19.24 -5.48 18.02
N ALA A 50 19.74 -4.47 17.31
CA ALA A 50 21.15 -4.35 16.93
C ALA A 50 22.08 -4.08 18.13
N ASN A 51 21.60 -3.34 19.14
CA ASN A 51 22.37 -2.97 20.32
C ASN A 51 22.49 -4.09 21.37
N ARG A 52 23.24 -5.16 21.05
CA ARG A 52 23.57 -6.26 21.99
C ARG A 52 24.85 -5.99 22.79
N LEU A 53 24.97 -4.82 23.41
CA LEU A 53 26.12 -4.51 24.25
C LEU A 53 26.03 -5.25 25.60
N LEU A 54 27.14 -5.89 25.98
CA LEU A 54 27.31 -6.54 27.29
C LEU A 54 27.81 -5.52 28.31
N PRO A 55 27.38 -5.60 29.59
CA PRO A 55 26.49 -6.62 30.17
C PRO A 55 25.01 -6.33 29.91
N LEU A 56 24.24 -7.39 29.61
CA LEU A 56 22.81 -7.29 29.32
C LEU A 56 22.00 -7.07 30.62
N ASP A 57 21.24 -5.97 30.68
CA ASP A 57 20.20 -5.79 31.70
C ASP A 57 18.95 -6.58 31.31
N LYS A 58 18.87 -7.83 31.80
CA LYS A 58 17.76 -8.75 31.53
C LYS A 58 16.39 -8.19 31.91
N LYS A 59 16.29 -7.39 32.98
CA LYS A 59 15.00 -6.83 33.43
C LYS A 59 14.51 -5.76 32.46
N LYS A 60 15.43 -4.90 32.03
CA LYS A 60 15.15 -3.87 31.03
C LYS A 60 14.73 -4.49 29.70
N ILE A 61 15.47 -5.49 29.22
CA ILE A 61 15.17 -6.21 27.98
C ILE A 61 13.79 -6.84 28.01
N ILE A 62 13.41 -7.56 29.08
CA ILE A 62 12.10 -8.20 29.18
C ILE A 62 10.97 -7.15 29.15
N LYS A 63 11.15 -6.02 29.85
CA LYS A 63 10.15 -4.94 29.87
C LYS A 63 9.96 -4.29 28.51
N GLU A 64 11.05 -4.02 27.81
CA GLU A 64 11.04 -3.38 26.50
C GLU A 64 10.56 -4.35 25.41
N PHE A 65 10.91 -5.63 25.51
CA PHE A 65 10.47 -6.68 24.59
C PHE A 65 8.94 -6.79 24.48
N HIS A 66 8.21 -6.68 25.60
CA HIS A 66 6.75 -6.69 25.56
C HIS A 66 6.16 -5.53 24.75
N SER A 67 6.71 -4.32 24.92
CA SER A 67 6.27 -3.15 24.16
C SER A 67 6.60 -3.30 22.68
N LEU A 68 7.80 -3.79 22.35
CA LEU A 68 8.24 -4.00 20.97
C LEU A 68 7.45 -5.10 20.28
N SER A 69 7.14 -6.19 20.98
CA SER A 69 6.27 -7.26 20.46
C SER A 69 4.87 -6.75 20.13
N ARG A 70 4.33 -5.81 20.92
CA ARG A 70 3.05 -5.18 20.65
C ARG A 70 3.13 -4.26 19.43
N ILE A 71 4.18 -3.45 19.31
CA ILE A 71 4.42 -2.59 18.14
C ILE A 71 4.54 -3.44 16.88
N TYR A 72 5.30 -4.53 16.93
CA TYR A 72 5.44 -5.46 15.82
C TYR A 72 4.10 -6.10 15.43
N GLY A 73 3.28 -6.50 16.41
CA GLY A 73 1.93 -7.00 16.14
C GLY A 73 1.07 -5.97 15.40
N MET A 74 1.05 -4.73 15.88
CA MET A 74 0.34 -3.63 15.21
C MET A 74 0.84 -3.36 13.79
N PHE A 75 2.16 -3.41 13.60
CA PHE A 75 2.76 -3.30 12.27
C PHE A 75 2.28 -4.43 11.36
N MET A 76 2.30 -5.68 11.81
CA MET A 76 1.90 -6.82 10.99
C MET A 76 0.42 -6.75 10.59
N ASP A 77 -0.44 -6.34 11.51
CA ASP A 77 -1.87 -6.18 11.24
C ASP A 77 -2.12 -5.07 10.19
N ASP A 78 -1.48 -3.91 10.36
CA ASP A 78 -1.63 -2.78 9.43
C ASP A 78 -0.98 -3.07 8.06
N PHE A 79 0.22 -3.66 8.06
CA PHE A 79 0.92 -4.08 6.83
C PHE A 79 0.07 -5.04 5.99
N SER A 80 -0.54 -6.03 6.63
CA SER A 80 -1.41 -7.00 5.95
C SER A 80 -2.63 -6.30 5.37
N THR A 81 -3.29 -5.45 6.16
CA THR A 81 -4.46 -4.67 5.73
C THR A 81 -4.13 -3.77 4.54
N CYS A 82 -3.04 -2.99 4.62
CA CYS A 82 -2.62 -2.11 3.53
C CYS A 82 -2.23 -2.89 2.26
N THR A 83 -1.62 -4.06 2.40
CA THR A 83 -1.26 -4.91 1.25
C THR A 83 -2.52 -5.41 0.54
N ASP A 84 -3.48 -5.94 1.29
CA ASP A 84 -4.77 -6.37 0.76
C ASP A 84 -5.53 -5.21 0.09
N ASP A 85 -5.49 -4.02 0.70
CA ASP A 85 -6.11 -2.82 0.13
C ASP A 85 -5.45 -2.40 -1.19
N LEU A 86 -4.11 -2.42 -1.26
CA LEU A 86 -3.37 -2.12 -2.49
C LEU A 86 -3.71 -3.11 -3.61
N GLU A 87 -3.76 -4.41 -3.31
CA GLU A 87 -4.14 -5.44 -4.28
C GLU A 87 -5.55 -5.17 -4.82
N ASN A 88 -6.52 -4.95 -3.92
CA ASN A 88 -7.90 -4.63 -4.28
C ASN A 88 -8.01 -3.35 -5.11
N GLN A 89 -7.24 -2.31 -4.76
CA GLN A 89 -7.21 -1.05 -5.52
C GLN A 89 -6.67 -1.30 -6.93
N VAL A 90 -5.55 -2.03 -7.08
CA VAL A 90 -4.97 -2.36 -8.39
C VAL A 90 -5.95 -3.16 -9.24
N GLU A 91 -6.59 -4.19 -8.68
CA GLU A 91 -7.59 -4.98 -9.40
C GLU A 91 -8.74 -4.12 -9.92
N LYS A 92 -9.24 -3.18 -9.12
CA LYS A 92 -10.28 -2.21 -9.55
C LYS A 92 -9.81 -1.37 -10.74
N LEU A 93 -8.55 -0.93 -10.76
CA LEU A 93 -7.99 -0.18 -11.91
C LEU A 93 -7.87 -1.08 -13.15
N MET A 94 -7.48 -2.34 -12.96
CA MET A 94 -7.35 -3.31 -14.05
C MET A 94 -8.68 -3.62 -14.72
N VAL A 95 -9.80 -3.67 -13.99
CA VAL A 95 -11.13 -3.94 -14.57
C VAL A 95 -11.86 -2.68 -15.04
N LYS A 96 -11.37 -1.48 -14.71
CA LYS A 96 -12.01 -0.20 -15.03
C LYS A 96 -12.31 -0.05 -16.52
N GLU A 97 -13.36 0.68 -16.85
CA GLU A 97 -13.76 0.85 -18.25
C GLU A 97 -12.70 1.59 -19.07
N LYS A 98 -12.82 1.46 -20.39
CA LYS A 98 -11.95 2.14 -21.35
C LYS A 98 -12.59 3.47 -21.73
N VAL A 99 -11.77 4.49 -21.99
CA VAL A 99 -12.27 5.79 -22.44
C VAL A 99 -12.94 5.63 -23.80
N LYS A 100 -14.18 6.12 -23.91
CA LYS A 100 -14.97 6.16 -25.15
C LYS A 100 -15.18 7.61 -25.56
N VAL A 101 -15.12 7.88 -26.86
CA VAL A 101 -15.52 9.17 -27.43
C VAL A 101 -16.85 8.99 -28.12
N SER A 102 -17.83 9.82 -27.74
CA SER A 102 -19.11 9.95 -28.44
C SER A 102 -18.87 10.67 -29.77
N GLN A 103 -19.39 10.11 -30.86
CA GLN A 103 -19.42 10.79 -32.17
C GLN A 103 -20.64 11.68 -32.27
#